data_AF-A0AAU8FP74-F1
#
_entry.id   AF-A0AAU8FP74-F1
#
_cell.length_a   1.000
_cell.length_b   1.000
_cell.length_c   1.000
_cell.angle_alpha   90.00
_cell.angle_beta   90.00
_cell.angle_gamma   90.00
#
_symmetry.space_group_name_H-M   'P 1'
#
loop_
_entity.id
_entity.type
_entity.pdbx_description
1 polymer ?
#
loop_
_entity_poly.entity_id
_entity_poly.type
_entity_poly.pdbx_seq_one_letter_code
_entity_poly.pdbx_strand_id
1 'polypeptide(L)'
;MQKANIKIEIINWSAGDTDMLPVFLIEILVIFFGISRVLSRVDWSLRGVKYPVSFGITISGAACLYYLSLVTSFRIEPILAFFSGCFGTFTLTALLKKKDSPESVSKRLSASNLLIFSIGILVLTLRFNKHLHRWGDWDAYAIWTHHAKFLFYPEYWKTMFTQKLASTHPDYPLMLPSIIALTWRNVNLITPIVPMAISYFTFLSISATIFLSLNQHRRLFFSILSLLIFALDSKYLNIAASQYADTMLAFFILIAFVLYKQIDDKRTYNIAILLGFVAGSAAWVKNEGILFFLIFSATLCYFKFKQPHVIVKYILGALVPVLIVIHFKITLAPPNDLVHSNRGEDILKMIADPARYLLIVKHFVITSASYYWILFVLFLALLMHKTAFSNSFPFIVISLILCGYFVIYLTTPNDLNWHLGASLDRLLHHLFPSCIYLFLFRLSSVSNIRQALGGSEPRTGFANADRST
;
A
#
# COMPACT_ATOMS: atom_id res chain seq x y z
N MET A 1 11.28 15.75 -53.17
CA MET A 1 11.20 16.61 -51.96
C MET A 1 9.90 17.42 -52.04
N GLN A 2 8.86 16.99 -51.32
CA GLN A 2 7.61 17.74 -51.18
C GLN A 2 7.48 18.12 -49.70
N LYS A 3 7.59 19.41 -49.39
CA LYS A 3 7.39 19.97 -48.05
C LYS A 3 5.89 20.02 -47.78
N ALA A 4 5.39 19.14 -46.91
CA ALA A 4 4.06 19.27 -46.34
C ALA A 4 4.09 20.34 -45.23
N ASN A 5 3.44 21.47 -45.48
CA ASN A 5 3.19 22.51 -44.48
C ASN A 5 2.14 21.98 -43.48
N ILE A 6 2.61 21.52 -42.32
CA ILE A 6 1.74 21.26 -41.17
C ILE A 6 1.47 22.63 -40.51
N LYS A 7 0.29 23.20 -40.78
CA LYS A 7 -0.26 24.29 -39.96
C LYS A 7 -0.56 23.70 -38.59
N ILE A 8 0.21 24.10 -37.59
CA ILE A 8 -0.14 23.90 -36.18
C ILE A 8 -1.28 24.87 -35.90
N GLU A 9 -2.51 24.37 -35.89
CA GLU A 9 -3.63 25.10 -35.28
C GLU A 9 -3.34 25.21 -33.79
N ILE A 10 -3.01 26.43 -33.36
CA ILE A 10 -3.03 26.81 -31.96
C ILE A 10 -4.50 26.72 -31.54
N ILE A 11 -4.85 25.65 -30.83
CA ILE A 11 -6.16 25.51 -30.19
C ILE A 11 -6.33 26.71 -29.25
N ASN A 12 -7.24 27.61 -29.61
CA ASN A 12 -7.69 28.68 -28.73
C ASN A 12 -8.25 28.05 -27.45
N TRP A 13 -7.53 28.19 -26.35
CA TRP A 13 -8.00 27.83 -25.02
C TRP A 13 -9.17 28.75 -24.64
N SER A 14 -10.40 28.27 -24.80
CA SER A 14 -11.55 28.91 -24.17
C SER A 14 -11.47 28.70 -22.67
N ALA A 15 -11.56 29.78 -21.90
CA ALA A 15 -11.56 29.83 -20.43
C ALA A 15 -12.80 29.19 -19.76
N GLY A 16 -13.43 28.19 -20.39
CA GLY A 16 -14.62 27.49 -19.90
C GLY A 16 -14.35 26.15 -19.20
N ASP A 17 -13.14 25.59 -19.29
CA ASP A 17 -12.82 24.25 -18.77
C ASP A 17 -12.25 24.22 -17.35
N THR A 18 -12.05 25.38 -16.71
CA THR A 18 -11.50 25.46 -15.34
C THR A 18 -12.50 25.11 -14.24
N ASP A 19 -13.80 25.08 -14.55
CA ASP A 19 -14.87 24.84 -13.58
C ASP A 19 -15.05 23.35 -13.20
N MET A 20 -14.41 22.43 -13.94
CA MET A 20 -14.51 20.98 -13.72
C MET A 20 -13.50 20.43 -12.68
N LEU A 21 -12.38 21.12 -12.46
CA LEU A 21 -11.35 20.74 -11.48
C LEU A 21 -11.89 20.67 -10.04
N PRO A 22 -12.64 21.66 -9.53
CA PRO A 22 -13.22 21.60 -8.20
C PRO A 22 -14.19 20.42 -8.06
N VAL A 23 -14.99 20.14 -9.08
CA VAL A 23 -16.05 19.12 -9.02
C VAL A 23 -15.45 17.73 -8.85
N PHE A 24 -14.51 17.32 -9.71
CA PHE A 24 -13.88 16.00 -9.62
C PHE A 24 -13.16 15.78 -8.28
N LEU A 25 -12.40 16.77 -7.80
CA LEU A 25 -11.72 16.67 -6.52
C LEU A 25 -12.71 16.60 -5.35
N ILE A 26 -13.80 17.37 -5.39
CA ILE A 26 -14.87 17.30 -4.40
C ILE A 26 -15.52 15.91 -4.40
N GLU A 27 -15.81 15.32 -5.56
CA GLU A 27 -16.39 13.98 -5.67
C GLU A 27 -15.49 12.92 -5.02
N ILE A 28 -14.20 12.92 -5.34
CA ILE A 28 -13.23 11.99 -4.74
C ILE A 28 -13.14 12.18 -3.23
N LEU A 29 -13.13 13.43 -2.73
CA LEU A 29 -13.13 13.71 -1.30
C LEU A 29 -14.44 13.26 -0.62
N VAL A 30 -15.60 13.48 -1.23
CA VAL A 30 -16.90 13.05 -0.71
C VAL A 30 -16.96 11.53 -0.63
N ILE A 31 -16.51 10.82 -1.67
CA ILE A 31 -16.39 9.36 -1.68
C ILE A 31 -15.47 8.89 -0.56
N PHE A 32 -14.26 9.46 -0.44
CA PHE A 32 -13.30 9.14 0.60
C PHE A 32 -13.88 9.34 2.02
N PHE A 33 -14.48 10.49 2.31
CA PHE A 33 -15.05 10.74 3.63
C PHE A 33 -16.31 9.90 3.88
N GLY A 34 -17.11 9.62 2.85
CA GLY A 34 -18.26 8.72 2.89
C GLY A 34 -17.87 7.29 3.26
N ILE A 35 -16.90 6.71 2.55
CA ILE A 35 -16.33 5.39 2.85
C ILE A 35 -15.81 5.37 4.30
N SER A 36 -15.06 6.40 4.73
CA SER A 36 -14.55 6.45 6.10
C SER A 36 -15.65 6.40 7.17
N ARG A 37 -16.82 7.01 6.90
CA ARG A 37 -18.00 6.94 7.78
C ARG A 37 -18.63 5.57 7.76
N VAL A 38 -18.80 4.97 6.59
CA VAL A 38 -19.31 3.59 6.46
C VAL A 38 -18.43 2.62 7.25
N LEU A 39 -17.11 2.67 7.08
CA LEU A 39 -16.16 1.83 7.80
C LEU A 39 -16.32 1.92 9.32
N SER A 40 -16.59 3.11 9.86
CA SER A 40 -16.79 3.32 11.30
C SER A 40 -18.07 2.69 11.87
N ARG A 41 -19.04 2.38 10.99
CA ARG A 41 -20.29 1.67 11.31
C ARG A 41 -20.21 0.17 11.00
N VAL A 42 -19.39 -0.24 10.03
CA VAL A 42 -19.15 -1.64 9.69
C VAL A 42 -18.50 -2.38 10.86
N ASP A 43 -17.43 -1.82 11.41
CA ASP A 43 -16.78 -2.38 12.59
C ASP A 43 -16.10 -1.29 13.44
N TRP A 44 -16.21 -1.42 14.77
CA TRP A 44 -15.58 -0.49 15.69
C TRP A 44 -14.05 -0.61 15.68
N SER A 45 -13.49 -1.80 15.35
CA SER A 45 -12.03 -2.01 15.29
C SER A 45 -11.38 -1.20 14.16
N LEU A 46 -12.14 -0.86 13.11
CA LEU A 46 -11.66 -0.08 11.97
C LEU A 46 -11.54 1.41 12.30
N ARG A 47 -12.13 1.90 13.39
CA ARG A 47 -12.22 3.34 13.67
C ARG A 47 -10.85 4.03 13.75
N GLY A 48 -9.83 3.34 14.26
CA GLY A 48 -8.48 3.88 14.34
C GLY A 48 -7.82 4.04 12.97
N VAL A 49 -8.10 3.14 12.03
CA VAL A 49 -7.43 3.07 10.70
C VAL A 49 -8.36 3.41 9.54
N LYS A 50 -9.57 3.94 9.81
CA LYS A 50 -10.60 4.17 8.80
C LYS A 50 -10.16 5.11 7.67
N TYR A 51 -9.33 6.11 7.96
CA TYR A 51 -8.89 7.06 6.94
C TYR A 51 -7.88 6.43 5.97
N PRO A 52 -6.78 5.78 6.43
CA PRO A 52 -5.94 5.04 5.50
C PRO A 52 -6.66 3.93 4.72
N VAL A 53 -7.54 3.15 5.38
CA VAL A 53 -8.32 2.12 4.68
C VAL A 53 -9.24 2.76 3.63
N SER A 54 -9.89 3.87 3.96
CA SER A 54 -10.70 4.62 2.99
C SER A 54 -9.88 5.15 1.81
N PHE A 55 -8.66 5.64 2.07
CA PHE A 55 -7.75 6.10 1.01
C PHE A 55 -7.45 4.94 0.04
N GLY A 56 -7.06 3.76 0.56
CA GLY A 56 -6.81 2.57 -0.24
C GLY A 56 -8.03 2.12 -1.07
N ILE A 57 -9.24 2.15 -0.49
CA ILE A 57 -10.47 1.82 -1.21
C ILE A 57 -10.77 2.84 -2.31
N THR A 58 -10.60 4.13 -2.02
CA THR A 58 -10.90 5.22 -2.95
C THR A 58 -9.97 5.18 -4.16
N ILE A 59 -8.66 5.07 -3.94
CA ILE A 59 -7.68 5.04 -5.04
C ILE A 59 -7.82 3.76 -5.87
N SER A 60 -8.02 2.60 -5.23
CA SER A 60 -8.18 1.34 -5.96
C SER A 60 -9.48 1.32 -6.74
N GLY A 61 -10.59 1.76 -6.14
CA GLY A 61 -11.89 1.87 -6.79
C GLY A 61 -11.85 2.82 -7.99
N ALA A 62 -11.26 4.01 -7.85
CA ALA A 62 -11.10 4.96 -8.94
C ALA A 62 -10.24 4.39 -10.08
N ALA A 63 -9.13 3.71 -9.76
CA ALA A 63 -8.29 3.06 -10.74
C ALA A 63 -9.01 1.94 -11.51
N CYS A 64 -9.77 1.10 -10.78
CA CYS A 64 -10.55 0.02 -11.34
C CYS A 64 -11.65 0.55 -12.28
N LEU A 65 -12.40 1.57 -11.83
CA LEU A 65 -13.45 2.19 -12.63
C LEU A 65 -12.89 2.86 -13.88
N TYR A 66 -11.74 3.52 -13.78
CA TYR A 66 -11.09 4.14 -14.94
C TYR A 66 -10.57 3.10 -15.93
N TYR A 67 -9.98 2.02 -15.46
CA TYR A 67 -9.59 0.92 -16.33
C TYR A 67 -10.81 0.31 -17.06
N LEU A 68 -11.90 0.06 -16.34
CA LEU A 68 -13.14 -0.46 -16.94
C LEU A 68 -13.73 0.52 -17.96
N SER A 69 -13.66 1.83 -17.70
CA SER A 69 -14.13 2.86 -18.65
C SER A 69 -13.31 2.85 -19.93
N LEU A 70 -12.00 2.60 -19.86
CA LEU A 70 -11.15 2.44 -21.04
C LEU A 70 -11.45 1.17 -21.84
N VAL A 71 -11.77 0.06 -21.16
CA VAL A 71 -12.07 -1.23 -21.81
C VAL A 71 -13.43 -1.20 -22.51
N THR A 72 -14.43 -0.56 -21.90
CA THR A 72 -15.83 -0.57 -22.36
C THR A 72 -16.27 0.74 -23.02
N SER A 73 -15.41 1.75 -23.02
CA SER A 73 -15.66 3.08 -23.58
C SER A 73 -16.82 3.84 -22.92
N PHE A 74 -17.20 3.51 -21.68
CA PHE A 74 -18.21 4.30 -20.94
C PHE A 74 -17.62 5.60 -20.36
N ARG A 75 -18.48 6.57 -20.07
CA ARG A 75 -18.13 7.82 -19.37
C ARG A 75 -18.11 7.62 -17.85
N ILE A 76 -17.01 7.99 -17.19
CA ILE A 76 -16.82 7.73 -15.75
C ILE A 76 -17.51 8.76 -14.85
N GLU A 77 -17.72 9.97 -15.37
CA GLU A 77 -18.22 11.13 -14.64
C GLU A 77 -19.60 10.87 -14.00
N PRO A 78 -20.60 10.29 -14.71
CA PRO A 78 -21.89 9.98 -14.09
C PRO A 78 -21.81 8.95 -12.95
N ILE A 79 -20.85 8.02 -13.02
CA ILE A 79 -20.65 6.99 -11.99
C ILE A 79 -20.02 7.61 -10.74
N LEU A 80 -19.02 8.48 -10.91
CA LEU A 80 -18.42 9.23 -9.80
C LEU A 80 -19.44 10.16 -9.14
N ALA A 81 -20.23 10.88 -9.94
CA ALA A 81 -21.32 11.73 -9.45
C ALA A 81 -22.36 10.92 -8.67
N PHE A 82 -22.73 9.72 -9.15
CA PHE A 82 -23.65 8.82 -8.45
C PHE A 82 -23.10 8.39 -7.08
N PHE A 83 -21.88 7.87 -7.03
CA PHE A 83 -21.27 7.45 -5.75
C PHE A 83 -21.07 8.63 -4.80
N SER A 84 -20.61 9.77 -5.30
CA SER A 84 -20.49 11.02 -4.55
C SER A 84 -21.85 11.44 -3.98
N GLY A 85 -22.92 11.41 -4.78
CA GLY A 85 -24.29 11.69 -4.34
C GLY A 85 -24.79 10.72 -3.26
N CYS A 86 -24.57 9.41 -3.42
CA CYS A 86 -24.92 8.40 -2.41
C CYS A 86 -24.17 8.62 -1.09
N PHE A 87 -22.86 8.85 -1.14
CA PHE A 87 -22.05 9.09 0.06
C PHE A 87 -22.31 10.46 0.70
N GLY A 88 -22.59 11.48 -0.12
CA GLY A 88 -22.97 12.82 0.30
C GLY A 88 -24.31 12.83 1.03
N THR A 89 -25.33 12.21 0.45
CA THR A 89 -26.66 12.06 1.08
C THR A 89 -26.60 11.21 2.35
N PHE A 90 -25.86 10.11 2.34
CA PHE A 90 -25.60 9.31 3.55
C PHE A 90 -24.92 10.12 4.66
N THR A 91 -23.93 10.94 4.31
CA THR A 91 -23.24 11.83 5.25
C THR A 91 -24.17 12.91 5.78
N LEU A 92 -24.93 13.58 4.91
CA LEU A 92 -25.84 14.66 5.28
C LEU A 92 -26.97 14.15 6.17
N THR A 93 -27.60 13.02 5.81
CA THR A 93 -28.65 12.40 6.63
C THR A 93 -28.15 11.95 8.00
N ALA A 94 -26.90 11.46 8.09
CA ALA A 94 -26.28 11.14 9.37
C ALA A 94 -26.09 12.39 10.25
N LEU A 95 -25.62 13.50 9.68
CA LEU A 95 -25.46 14.78 10.38
C LEU A 95 -26.80 15.38 10.83
N LEU A 96 -27.80 15.39 9.93
CA LEU A 96 -29.12 15.97 10.19
C LEU A 96 -29.91 15.20 11.24
N LYS A 97 -29.78 13.87 11.29
CA LYS A 97 -30.52 13.07 12.26
C LYS A 97 -30.08 13.30 13.71
N LYS A 98 -29.02 14.09 14.00
CA LYS A 98 -28.37 14.27 15.33
C LYS A 98 -28.10 12.98 16.12
N LYS A 99 -28.41 11.82 15.52
CA LYS A 99 -28.22 10.46 16.04
C LYS A 99 -26.74 10.11 16.08
N ASP A 100 -25.96 10.84 15.28
CA ASP A 100 -24.53 10.98 15.42
C ASP A 100 -24.26 12.36 16.03
N SER A 101 -24.34 12.46 17.37
CA SER A 101 -23.54 13.44 18.09
C SER A 101 -22.07 13.34 17.60
N PRO A 102 -21.23 14.38 17.73
CA PRO A 102 -19.79 14.31 17.42
C PRO A 102 -19.00 13.31 18.29
N GLU A 103 -19.65 12.33 18.90
CA GLU A 103 -19.10 11.36 19.87
C GLU A 103 -18.40 10.15 19.24
N SER A 104 -18.17 10.11 17.92
CA SER A 104 -17.51 8.97 17.26
C SER A 104 -16.13 9.24 16.68
N VAL A 105 -15.46 10.32 17.11
CA VAL A 105 -13.98 10.34 17.13
C VAL A 105 -13.57 9.39 18.26
N SER A 106 -13.57 8.08 17.94
CA SER A 106 -12.92 6.98 18.66
C SER A 106 -12.17 7.43 19.90
N LYS A 107 -12.75 7.38 21.12
CA LYS A 107 -12.11 7.81 22.38
C LYS A 107 -10.95 8.78 22.12
N ARG A 108 -11.28 10.02 21.67
CA ARG A 108 -10.40 10.99 20.99
C ARG A 108 -8.92 10.65 21.19
N LEU A 109 -8.18 10.45 20.09
CA LEU A 109 -6.74 10.80 20.10
C LEU A 109 -6.65 12.08 20.93
N SER A 110 -5.98 12.01 22.08
CA SER A 110 -5.93 13.16 22.97
C SER A 110 -5.41 14.34 22.16
N ALA A 111 -5.77 15.58 22.55
CA ALA A 111 -5.25 16.76 21.87
C ALA A 111 -3.72 16.69 21.74
N SER A 112 -3.04 16.12 22.74
CA SER A 112 -1.61 15.79 22.69
C SER A 112 -1.23 14.79 21.60
N ASN A 113 -1.94 13.66 21.45
CA ASN A 113 -1.62 12.68 20.40
C ASN A 113 -1.89 13.24 19.00
N LEU A 114 -2.91 14.09 18.84
CA LEU A 114 -3.15 14.81 17.59
C LEU A 114 -2.02 15.79 17.29
N LEU A 115 -1.58 16.56 18.28
CA LEU A 115 -0.46 17.48 18.11
C LEU A 115 0.84 16.73 17.72
N ILE A 116 1.15 15.65 18.42
CA ILE A 116 2.32 14.79 18.11
C ILE A 116 2.22 14.24 16.68
N PHE A 117 1.04 13.75 16.30
CA PHE A 117 0.81 13.26 14.95
C PHE A 117 1.02 14.37 13.91
N SER A 118 0.42 15.55 14.11
CA SER A 118 0.57 16.69 13.21
C SER A 118 2.01 17.18 13.08
N ILE A 119 2.77 17.22 14.18
CA ILE A 119 4.20 17.55 14.15
C ILE A 119 4.97 16.49 13.35
N GLY A 120 4.68 15.20 13.59
CA GLY A 120 5.29 14.11 12.83
C GLY A 120 5.01 14.19 11.33
N ILE A 121 3.75 14.48 10.95
CA ILE A 121 3.38 14.71 9.54
C ILE A 121 4.13 15.91 8.98
N LEU A 122 4.20 17.04 9.69
CA LEU A 122 4.95 18.22 9.24
C LEU A 122 6.42 17.89 8.98
N VAL A 123 7.09 17.19 9.91
CA VAL A 123 8.48 16.78 9.75
C VAL A 123 8.64 15.85 8.54
N LEU A 124 7.77 14.86 8.39
CA LEU A 124 7.76 13.94 7.25
C LEU A 124 7.57 14.69 5.93
N THR A 125 6.66 15.65 5.87
CA THR A 125 6.42 16.50 4.69
C THR A 125 7.65 17.31 4.33
N LEU A 126 8.26 17.99 5.30
CA LEU A 126 9.47 18.77 5.07
C LEU A 126 10.63 17.90 4.57
N ARG A 127 10.74 16.67 5.08
CA ARG A 127 11.75 15.69 4.64
C ARG A 127 11.45 15.16 3.24
N PHE A 128 10.21 14.78 2.96
CA PHE A 128 9.76 14.29 1.65
C PHE A 128 10.04 15.32 0.54
N ASN A 129 9.74 16.59 0.79
CA ASN A 129 9.96 17.67 -0.18
C ASN A 129 11.43 17.84 -0.59
N LYS A 130 12.39 17.43 0.24
CA LYS A 130 13.82 17.46 -0.11
C LYS A 130 14.21 16.41 -1.16
N HIS A 131 13.42 15.35 -1.30
CA HIS A 131 13.67 14.24 -2.23
C HIS A 131 12.73 14.27 -3.44
N LEU A 132 11.82 15.25 -3.52
CA LEU A 132 10.81 15.28 -4.57
C LEU A 132 11.39 15.83 -5.87
N HIS A 133 11.27 15.05 -6.94
CA HIS A 133 11.67 15.44 -8.29
C HIS A 133 10.45 15.74 -9.16
N ARG A 134 10.62 16.58 -10.20
CA ARG A 134 9.51 17.04 -11.04
C ARG A 134 8.72 15.90 -11.69
N TRP A 135 9.41 14.91 -12.25
CA TRP A 135 8.81 13.78 -12.95
C TRP A 135 9.16 12.43 -12.30
N GLY A 136 9.53 12.48 -11.02
CA GLY A 136 10.10 11.34 -10.32
C GLY A 136 11.47 10.94 -10.87
N ASP A 137 11.89 9.74 -10.50
CA ASP A 137 13.14 9.12 -10.97
C ASP A 137 12.89 8.26 -12.22
N TRP A 138 13.88 7.44 -12.62
CA TRP A 138 13.88 6.67 -13.87
C TRP A 138 12.56 5.93 -14.17
N ASP A 139 12.11 5.06 -13.27
CA ASP A 139 10.90 4.24 -13.51
C ASP A 139 9.62 5.10 -13.54
N ALA A 140 9.60 6.25 -12.87
CA ALA A 140 8.45 7.15 -12.86
C ALA A 140 8.18 7.67 -14.27
N TYR A 141 9.20 8.14 -14.97
CA TYR A 141 9.00 8.63 -16.33
C TYR A 141 9.04 7.53 -17.38
N ALA A 142 9.79 6.43 -17.16
CA ALA A 142 9.94 5.35 -18.14
C ALA A 142 8.77 4.37 -18.16
N ILE A 143 8.10 4.17 -17.02
CA ILE A 143 7.00 3.20 -16.85
C ILE A 143 5.73 3.94 -16.46
N TRP A 144 5.68 4.52 -15.25
CA TRP A 144 4.43 4.87 -14.60
C TRP A 144 3.70 6.06 -15.26
N THR A 145 4.41 7.17 -15.40
CA THR A 145 3.95 8.39 -16.05
C THR A 145 3.86 8.19 -17.57
N HIS A 146 4.71 7.34 -18.16
CA HIS A 146 4.63 6.97 -19.56
C HIS A 146 3.31 6.28 -19.88
N HIS A 147 2.97 5.24 -19.11
CA HIS A 147 1.69 4.54 -19.23
C HIS A 147 0.51 5.49 -18.98
N ALA A 148 0.59 6.36 -17.97
CA ALA A 148 -0.46 7.34 -17.72
C ALA A 148 -0.73 8.26 -18.93
N LYS A 149 0.30 8.63 -19.71
CA LYS A 149 0.14 9.41 -20.94
C LYS A 149 -0.62 8.65 -22.02
N PHE A 150 -0.38 7.34 -22.18
CA PHE A 150 -1.20 6.52 -23.08
C PHE A 150 -2.65 6.43 -22.59
N LEU A 151 -2.84 6.20 -21.30
CA LEU A 151 -4.18 6.10 -20.71
C LEU A 151 -4.93 7.44 -20.75
N PHE A 152 -4.25 8.58 -20.84
CA PHE A 152 -4.87 9.90 -21.00
C PHE A 152 -5.60 10.05 -22.35
N TYR A 153 -5.21 9.28 -23.38
CA TYR A 153 -5.83 9.26 -24.72
C TYR A 153 -6.58 7.93 -24.95
N PRO A 154 -7.88 7.84 -24.61
CA PRO A 154 -8.66 6.59 -24.65
C PRO A 154 -8.80 5.94 -26.03
N GLU A 155 -8.53 6.67 -27.10
CA GLU A 155 -8.59 6.16 -28.47
C GLU A 155 -7.35 5.32 -28.81
N TYR A 156 -6.21 5.62 -28.18
CA TYR A 156 -4.91 5.05 -28.55
C TYR A 156 -4.21 4.30 -27.41
N TRP A 157 -4.81 4.24 -26.22
CA TRP A 157 -4.13 3.71 -25.02
C TRP A 157 -3.58 2.29 -25.20
N LYS A 158 -4.25 1.43 -25.98
CA LYS A 158 -3.80 0.04 -26.24
C LYS A 158 -2.49 -0.05 -27.01
N THR A 159 -2.03 1.03 -27.65
CA THR A 159 -0.76 1.07 -28.38
C THR A 159 0.47 0.91 -27.46
N MET A 160 0.29 1.11 -26.14
CA MET A 160 1.35 0.85 -25.16
C MET A 160 1.76 -0.63 -25.07
N PHE A 161 0.88 -1.57 -25.43
CA PHE A 161 1.13 -3.02 -25.29
C PHE A 161 1.90 -3.65 -26.46
N THR A 162 2.53 -2.84 -27.30
CA THR A 162 3.31 -3.34 -28.43
C THR A 162 4.68 -3.86 -27.96
N GLN A 163 5.23 -4.85 -28.66
CA GLN A 163 6.57 -5.38 -28.36
C GLN A 163 7.69 -4.34 -28.51
N LYS A 164 7.46 -3.26 -29.29
CA LYS A 164 8.41 -2.15 -29.42
C LYS A 164 8.64 -1.39 -28.12
N LEU A 165 7.70 -1.49 -27.18
CA LEU A 165 7.75 -0.86 -25.86
C LEU A 165 8.01 -1.88 -24.76
N ALA A 166 8.52 -3.08 -25.06
CA ALA A 166 8.75 -4.12 -24.05
C ALA A 166 9.62 -3.64 -22.86
N SER A 167 10.59 -2.76 -23.11
CA SER A 167 11.45 -2.17 -22.07
C SER A 167 10.74 -1.20 -21.12
N THR A 168 9.49 -0.81 -21.40
CA THR A 168 8.68 0.04 -20.50
C THR A 168 7.82 -0.79 -19.55
N HIS A 169 8.00 -2.11 -19.50
CA HIS A 169 7.20 -3.05 -18.72
C HIS A 169 5.68 -2.91 -18.98
N PRO A 170 5.22 -2.99 -20.24
CA PRO A 170 3.79 -2.88 -20.58
C PRO A 170 2.93 -3.99 -19.95
N ASP A 171 3.56 -5.04 -19.41
CA ASP A 171 2.89 -6.08 -18.64
C ASP A 171 2.57 -5.67 -17.19
N TYR A 172 3.08 -4.53 -16.69
CA TYR A 172 2.81 -4.10 -15.32
C TYR A 172 1.35 -3.65 -15.14
N PRO A 173 0.69 -4.06 -14.04
CA PRO A 173 -0.64 -3.59 -13.67
C PRO A 173 -0.78 -2.07 -13.66
N LEU A 174 -1.99 -1.57 -13.98
CA LEU A 174 -2.20 -0.17 -14.33
C LEU A 174 -2.81 0.69 -13.22
N MET A 175 -2.80 0.29 -11.94
CA MET A 175 -3.43 1.10 -10.89
C MET A 175 -2.87 2.53 -10.84
N LEU A 176 -1.54 2.68 -10.70
CA LEU A 176 -0.91 4.01 -10.61
C LEU A 176 -1.12 4.84 -11.89
N PRO A 177 -0.83 4.29 -13.10
CA PRO A 177 -1.13 4.97 -14.35
C PRO A 177 -2.60 5.42 -14.48
N SER A 178 -3.55 4.58 -14.05
CA SER A 178 -4.98 4.85 -14.15
C SER A 178 -5.41 6.05 -13.31
N ILE A 179 -4.91 6.16 -12.06
CA ILE A 179 -5.26 7.29 -11.18
C ILE A 179 -4.64 8.59 -11.70
N ILE A 180 -3.40 8.53 -12.20
CA ILE A 180 -2.74 9.69 -12.82
C ILE A 180 -3.53 10.15 -14.04
N ALA A 181 -3.84 9.24 -14.96
CA ALA A 181 -4.55 9.55 -16.20
C ALA A 181 -5.99 10.02 -15.96
N LEU A 182 -6.72 9.37 -15.04
CA LEU A 182 -8.05 9.81 -14.61
C LEU A 182 -8.01 11.27 -14.14
N THR A 183 -7.05 11.60 -13.26
CA THR A 183 -6.92 12.95 -12.74
C THR A 183 -6.56 13.93 -13.87
N TRP A 184 -5.55 13.62 -14.68
CA TRP A 184 -5.17 14.47 -15.82
C TRP A 184 -6.33 14.75 -16.76
N ARG A 185 -7.16 13.75 -17.09
CA ARG A 185 -8.32 13.93 -17.97
C ARG A 185 -9.38 14.84 -17.36
N ASN A 186 -9.66 14.69 -16.07
CA ASN A 186 -10.63 15.56 -15.39
C ASN A 186 -10.13 17.01 -15.23
N VAL A 187 -8.82 17.22 -15.25
CA VAL A 187 -8.21 18.57 -15.24
C VAL A 187 -7.80 19.06 -16.62
N ASN A 188 -8.04 18.25 -17.65
CA ASN A 188 -7.61 18.43 -19.04
C ASN A 188 -6.13 18.89 -19.20
N LEU A 189 -5.23 18.37 -18.34
CA LEU A 189 -3.84 18.83 -18.28
C LEU A 189 -2.90 17.72 -17.80
N ILE A 190 -1.88 17.43 -18.60
CA ILE A 190 -0.74 16.59 -18.20
C ILE A 190 0.23 17.44 -17.36
N THR A 191 0.20 17.24 -16.05
CA THR A 191 1.01 18.02 -15.09
C THR A 191 1.78 17.12 -14.12
N PRO A 192 3.01 17.50 -13.73
CA PRO A 192 3.78 16.75 -12.73
C PRO A 192 3.14 16.75 -11.33
N ILE A 193 2.24 17.69 -11.04
CA ILE A 193 1.62 17.84 -9.70
C ILE A 193 0.81 16.59 -9.31
N VAL A 194 0.15 15.95 -10.28
CA VAL A 194 -0.69 14.77 -10.02
C VAL A 194 0.12 13.58 -9.51
N PRO A 195 1.13 13.06 -10.21
CA PRO A 195 1.93 11.95 -9.70
C PRO A 195 2.69 12.31 -8.41
N MET A 196 3.14 13.55 -8.23
CA MET A 196 3.70 14.03 -6.96
C MET A 196 2.70 13.90 -5.80
N ALA A 197 1.47 14.38 -5.99
CA ALA A 197 0.43 14.36 -4.98
C ALA A 197 0.05 12.91 -4.61
N ILE A 198 -0.11 12.03 -5.59
CA ILE A 198 -0.40 10.61 -5.36
C ILE A 198 0.72 9.96 -4.55
N SER A 199 1.99 10.22 -4.92
CA SER A 199 3.17 9.71 -4.18
C SER A 199 3.19 10.20 -2.74
N TYR A 200 2.95 11.51 -2.54
CA TYR A 200 2.92 12.15 -1.23
C TYR A 200 1.79 11.62 -0.33
N PHE A 201 0.56 11.54 -0.83
CA PHE A 201 -0.56 11.03 -0.03
C PHE A 201 -0.41 9.53 0.29
N THR A 202 0.18 8.75 -0.61
CA THR A 202 0.51 7.35 -0.35
C THR A 202 1.57 7.23 0.75
N PHE A 203 2.65 8.00 0.66
CA PHE A 203 3.70 8.09 1.68
C PHE A 203 3.12 8.45 3.06
N LEU A 204 2.31 9.50 3.15
CA LEU A 204 1.68 9.89 4.41
C LEU A 204 0.71 8.83 4.93
N SER A 205 0.00 8.14 4.04
CA SER A 205 -0.95 7.10 4.42
C SER A 205 -0.26 5.90 5.07
N ILE A 206 0.97 5.56 4.68
CA ILE A 206 1.80 4.54 5.36
C ILE A 206 2.08 4.97 6.81
N SER A 207 2.65 6.16 7.00
CA SER A 207 2.99 6.66 8.34
C SER A 207 1.76 6.82 9.22
N ALA A 208 0.65 7.33 8.66
CA ALA A 208 -0.63 7.43 9.33
C ALA A 208 -1.19 6.06 9.74
N THR A 209 -1.12 5.06 8.85
CA THR A 209 -1.59 3.69 9.15
C THR A 209 -0.88 3.11 10.36
N ILE A 210 0.45 3.21 10.41
CA ILE A 210 1.26 2.63 11.48
C ILE A 210 1.01 3.37 12.79
N PHE A 211 1.08 4.70 12.78
CA PHE A 211 0.84 5.52 13.97
C PHE A 211 -0.55 5.26 14.55
N LEU A 212 -1.59 5.34 13.71
CA LEU A 212 -2.97 5.18 14.16
C LEU A 212 -3.27 3.75 14.62
N SER A 213 -2.73 2.74 13.92
CA SER A 213 -2.89 1.33 14.31
C SER A 213 -2.16 0.98 15.60
N LEU A 214 -0.99 1.57 15.89
CA LEU A 214 -0.34 1.37 17.18
C LEU A 214 -1.07 2.14 18.30
N ASN A 215 -1.49 3.38 18.02
CA ASN A 215 -2.15 4.23 19.00
C ASN A 215 -3.55 3.71 19.40
N GLN A 216 -4.33 3.11 18.48
CA GLN A 216 -5.62 2.48 18.82
C GLN A 216 -5.46 1.36 19.87
N HIS A 217 -4.29 0.72 19.94
CA HIS A 217 -3.94 -0.28 20.94
C HIS A 217 -3.18 0.30 22.15
N ARG A 218 -3.25 1.63 22.35
CA ARG A 218 -2.64 2.39 23.44
C ARG A 218 -1.12 2.29 23.51
N ARG A 219 -0.44 2.25 22.36
CA ARG A 219 1.02 2.08 22.26
C ARG A 219 1.69 3.38 21.79
N LEU A 220 1.53 4.45 22.56
CA LEU A 220 1.96 5.79 22.16
C LEU A 220 3.47 5.86 21.87
N PHE A 221 4.32 5.33 22.75
CA PHE A 221 5.77 5.29 22.55
C PHE A 221 6.16 4.69 21.20
N PHE A 222 5.63 3.51 20.88
CA PHE A 222 5.91 2.82 19.61
C PHE A 222 5.28 3.53 18.41
N SER A 223 4.18 4.26 18.60
CA SER A 223 3.58 5.10 17.57
C SER A 223 4.50 6.27 17.22
N ILE A 224 5.05 6.96 18.22
CA ILE A 224 6.04 8.04 18.04
C ILE A 224 7.32 7.50 17.41
N LEU A 225 7.82 6.38 17.93
CA LEU A 225 9.01 5.72 17.40
C LEU A 225 8.85 5.38 15.91
N SER A 226 7.67 4.94 15.47
CA SER A 226 7.42 4.69 14.04
C SER A 226 7.57 5.96 13.19
N LEU A 227 7.05 7.11 13.64
CA LEU A 227 7.19 8.38 12.93
C LEU A 227 8.66 8.81 12.86
N LEU A 228 9.41 8.64 13.96
CA LEU A 228 10.84 8.96 14.00
C LEU A 228 11.64 8.08 13.04
N ILE A 229 11.36 6.78 12.98
CA ILE A 229 12.04 5.86 12.05
C ILE A 229 11.85 6.35 10.60
N PHE A 230 10.61 6.61 10.17
CA PHE A 230 10.37 7.09 8.79
C PHE A 230 10.90 8.50 8.52
N ALA A 231 10.91 9.38 9.51
CA ALA A 231 11.44 10.73 9.35
C ALA A 231 12.97 10.77 9.20
N LEU A 232 13.67 9.78 9.80
CA LEU A 232 15.12 9.68 9.77
C LEU A 232 15.63 8.81 8.60
N ASP A 233 14.79 7.93 8.05
CA ASP A 233 15.16 7.03 6.96
C ASP A 233 15.19 7.74 5.59
N SER A 234 16.38 8.21 5.20
CA SER A 234 16.59 8.87 3.92
C SER A 234 16.34 7.96 2.71
N LYS A 235 16.54 6.63 2.83
CA LYS A 235 16.32 5.72 1.69
C LYS A 235 14.83 5.50 1.45
N TYR A 236 14.07 5.27 2.52
CA TYR A 236 12.61 5.23 2.46
C TYR A 236 12.04 6.53 1.87
N LEU A 237 12.51 7.70 2.34
CA LEU A 237 12.07 9.00 1.83
C LEU A 237 12.39 9.18 0.33
N ASN A 238 13.57 8.74 -0.12
CA ASN A 238 13.94 8.82 -1.52
C ASN A 238 13.04 7.94 -2.41
N ILE A 239 12.81 6.67 -2.06
CA ILE A 239 11.91 5.79 -2.83
C ILE A 239 10.44 6.27 -2.72
N ALA A 240 10.04 6.84 -1.58
CA ALA A 240 8.71 7.42 -1.43
C ALA A 240 8.50 8.65 -2.34
N ALA A 241 9.54 9.45 -2.56
CA ALA A 241 9.49 10.66 -3.38
C ALA A 241 9.79 10.42 -4.87
N SER A 242 10.26 9.22 -5.23
CA SER A 242 10.63 8.86 -6.61
C SER A 242 9.43 8.72 -7.55
N GLN A 243 8.19 8.76 -7.02
CA GLN A 243 6.93 8.59 -7.77
C GLN A 243 6.76 7.20 -8.41
N TYR A 244 7.41 6.19 -7.82
CA TYR A 244 7.25 4.80 -8.25
C TYR A 244 6.02 4.13 -7.64
N ALA A 245 5.53 3.06 -8.27
CA ALA A 245 4.45 2.24 -7.70
C ALA A 245 4.88 1.45 -6.45
N ASP A 246 6.18 1.34 -6.17
CA ASP A 246 6.73 0.55 -5.05
C ASP A 246 6.16 1.00 -3.69
N THR A 247 6.03 2.31 -3.47
CA THR A 247 5.45 2.88 -2.23
C THR A 247 3.95 2.61 -2.11
N MET A 248 3.23 2.63 -3.24
CA MET A 248 1.80 2.27 -3.26
C MET A 248 1.61 0.78 -2.98
N LEU A 249 2.46 -0.08 -3.51
CA LEU A 249 2.43 -1.51 -3.20
C LEU A 249 2.71 -1.74 -1.70
N ALA A 250 3.74 -1.09 -1.14
CA ALA A 250 4.07 -1.18 0.28
C ALA A 250 2.88 -0.78 1.17
N PHE A 251 2.13 0.24 0.76
CA PHE A 251 0.92 0.68 1.44
C PHE A 251 -0.20 -0.38 1.45
N PHE A 252 -0.51 -1.01 0.31
CA PHE A 252 -1.52 -2.07 0.26
C PHE A 252 -1.12 -3.32 1.05
N ILE A 253 0.17 -3.71 1.01
CA ILE A 253 0.72 -4.81 1.83
C ILE A 253 0.55 -4.49 3.33
N LEU A 254 0.88 -3.27 3.75
CA LEU A 254 0.75 -2.83 5.14
C LEU A 254 -0.71 -2.89 5.61
N ILE A 255 -1.65 -2.33 4.83
CA ILE A 255 -3.07 -2.36 5.21
C ILE A 255 -3.57 -3.80 5.30
N ALA A 256 -3.16 -4.70 4.40
CA ALA A 256 -3.56 -6.10 4.47
C ALA A 256 -3.14 -6.75 5.80
N PHE A 257 -1.92 -6.51 6.28
CA PHE A 257 -1.50 -7.01 7.61
C PHE A 257 -2.27 -6.35 8.76
N VAL A 258 -2.54 -5.05 8.68
CA VAL A 258 -3.33 -4.32 9.70
C VAL A 258 -4.76 -4.86 9.77
N LEU A 259 -5.40 -5.11 8.63
CA LEU A 259 -6.76 -5.65 8.55
C LEU A 259 -6.82 -7.12 8.98
N TYR A 260 -5.86 -7.95 8.57
CA TYR A 260 -5.78 -9.35 9.00
C TYR A 260 -5.75 -9.48 10.52
N LYS A 261 -5.01 -8.58 11.18
CA LYS A 261 -4.94 -8.52 12.64
C LYS A 261 -6.26 -8.17 13.33
N GLN A 262 -7.16 -7.47 12.64
CA GLN A 262 -8.47 -7.10 13.16
C GLN A 262 -9.50 -8.21 13.01
N ILE A 263 -9.19 -9.28 12.26
CA ILE A 263 -10.07 -10.45 12.16
C ILE A 263 -9.99 -11.23 13.46
N ASP A 264 -11.03 -11.12 14.28
CA ASP A 264 -11.26 -11.94 15.47
C ASP A 264 -12.35 -12.99 15.20
N ASP A 265 -12.21 -14.16 15.81
CA ASP A 265 -12.98 -15.38 15.51
C ASP A 265 -14.48 -15.24 15.84
N LYS A 266 -14.85 -14.25 16.67
CA LYS A 266 -16.20 -14.20 17.24
C LYS A 266 -17.18 -13.21 16.59
N ARG A 267 -16.75 -12.16 15.86
CA ARG A 267 -17.69 -11.11 15.38
C ARG A 267 -17.31 -10.34 14.09
N THR A 268 -16.11 -10.50 13.54
CA THR A 268 -15.54 -9.47 12.65
C THR A 268 -15.44 -9.89 11.18
N TYR A 269 -16.40 -10.66 10.69
CA TYR A 269 -16.31 -11.31 9.38
C TYR A 269 -16.34 -10.35 8.18
N ASN A 270 -16.91 -9.15 8.33
CA ASN A 270 -16.99 -8.17 7.25
C ASN A 270 -15.63 -7.52 6.94
N ILE A 271 -14.68 -7.55 7.88
CA ILE A 271 -13.30 -7.13 7.64
C ILE A 271 -12.61 -8.06 6.64
N ALA A 272 -13.02 -9.33 6.56
CA ALA A 272 -12.47 -10.25 5.56
C ALA A 272 -12.73 -9.78 4.13
N ILE A 273 -13.91 -9.18 3.85
CA ILE A 273 -14.22 -8.59 2.54
C ILE A 273 -13.26 -7.44 2.23
N LEU A 274 -13.04 -6.54 3.19
CA LEU A 274 -12.10 -5.43 3.03
C LEU A 274 -10.67 -5.93 2.84
N LEU A 275 -10.26 -6.96 3.60
CA LEU A 275 -8.96 -7.59 3.48
C LEU A 275 -8.77 -8.22 2.09
N GLY A 276 -9.79 -8.91 1.57
CA GLY A 276 -9.79 -9.46 0.21
C GLY A 276 -9.62 -8.37 -0.83
N PHE A 277 -10.39 -7.30 -0.73
CA PHE A 277 -10.31 -6.17 -1.65
C PHE A 277 -8.93 -5.52 -1.62
N VAL A 278 -8.37 -5.24 -0.44
CA VAL A 278 -7.05 -4.63 -0.27
C VAL A 278 -5.93 -5.56 -0.78
N ALA A 279 -5.97 -6.85 -0.43
CA ALA A 279 -4.97 -7.80 -0.87
C ALA A 279 -5.01 -8.01 -2.39
N GLY A 280 -6.21 -8.13 -2.98
CA GLY A 280 -6.38 -8.21 -4.42
C GLY A 280 -5.97 -6.91 -5.13
N SER A 281 -6.21 -5.76 -4.50
CA SER A 281 -5.79 -4.44 -5.02
C SER A 281 -4.27 -4.34 -5.13
N ALA A 282 -3.50 -4.97 -4.21
CA ALA A 282 -2.04 -5.04 -4.32
C ALA A 282 -1.60 -5.66 -5.66
N ALA A 283 -2.30 -6.70 -6.14
CA ALA A 283 -2.04 -7.33 -7.42
C ALA A 283 -2.31 -6.40 -8.62
N TRP A 284 -3.13 -5.36 -8.44
CA TRP A 284 -3.38 -4.34 -9.46
C TRP A 284 -2.35 -3.18 -9.44
N VAL A 285 -1.44 -3.15 -8.47
CA VAL A 285 -0.38 -2.12 -8.37
C VAL A 285 0.83 -2.44 -9.26
N LYS A 286 1.38 -3.65 -9.12
CA LYS A 286 2.64 -4.10 -9.75
C LYS A 286 2.70 -5.64 -9.75
N ASN A 287 3.57 -6.24 -10.54
CA ASN A 287 3.72 -7.71 -10.63
C ASN A 287 4.06 -8.36 -9.28
N GLU A 288 4.90 -7.74 -8.46
CA GLU A 288 5.25 -8.22 -7.12
C GLU A 288 4.02 -8.24 -6.18
N GLY A 289 3.02 -7.41 -6.47
CA GLY A 289 1.73 -7.45 -5.80
C GLY A 289 0.91 -8.70 -6.11
N ILE A 290 1.08 -9.31 -7.30
CA ILE A 290 0.48 -10.60 -7.64
C ILE A 290 1.12 -11.69 -6.76
N LEU A 291 2.45 -11.71 -6.66
CA LEU A 291 3.17 -12.63 -5.79
C LEU A 291 2.71 -12.48 -4.33
N PHE A 292 2.62 -11.24 -3.82
CA PHE A 292 2.09 -10.95 -2.50
C PHE A 292 0.67 -11.51 -2.33
N PHE A 293 -0.25 -11.20 -3.26
CA PHE A 293 -1.64 -11.65 -3.16
C PHE A 293 -1.77 -13.16 -3.11
N LEU A 294 -1.04 -13.88 -3.96
CA LEU A 294 -1.06 -15.35 -4.00
C LEU A 294 -0.54 -15.96 -2.70
N ILE A 295 0.61 -15.51 -2.22
CA ILE A 295 1.21 -16.00 -0.97
C ILE A 295 0.33 -15.66 0.23
N PHE A 296 -0.18 -14.43 0.31
CA PHE A 296 -1.04 -13.97 1.39
C PHE A 296 -2.34 -14.78 1.42
N SER A 297 -2.97 -14.98 0.25
CA SER A 297 -4.21 -15.78 0.12
C SER A 297 -3.99 -17.24 0.53
N ALA A 298 -2.93 -17.88 0.01
CA ALA A 298 -2.61 -19.26 0.34
C ALA A 298 -2.36 -19.44 1.85
N THR A 299 -1.58 -18.53 2.44
CA THR A 299 -1.31 -18.54 3.88
C THR A 299 -2.59 -18.27 4.68
N LEU A 300 -3.48 -17.39 4.20
CA LEU A 300 -4.74 -17.09 4.88
C LEU A 300 -5.66 -18.30 4.86
N CYS A 301 -5.81 -18.97 3.72
CA CYS A 301 -6.56 -20.21 3.60
C CYS A 301 -6.00 -21.28 4.52
N TYR A 302 -4.67 -21.42 4.63
CA TYR A 302 -4.03 -22.35 5.55
C TYR A 302 -4.32 -22.01 7.02
N PHE A 303 -4.20 -20.75 7.45
CA PHE A 303 -4.44 -20.36 8.85
C PHE A 303 -5.92 -20.31 9.24
N LYS A 304 -6.81 -20.07 8.27
CA LYS A 304 -8.26 -19.90 8.48
C LYS A 304 -9.07 -21.05 7.87
N PHE A 305 -8.47 -22.21 7.61
CA PHE A 305 -9.14 -23.37 6.99
C PHE A 305 -10.37 -23.85 7.78
N LYS A 306 -10.34 -23.72 9.11
CA LYS A 306 -11.49 -24.04 10.00
C LYS A 306 -12.57 -22.95 10.03
N GLN A 307 -12.38 -21.84 9.33
CA GLN A 307 -13.26 -20.67 9.30
C GLN A 307 -13.65 -20.35 7.84
N PRO A 308 -14.39 -21.25 7.15
CA PRO A 308 -14.67 -21.10 5.72
C PRO A 308 -15.42 -19.80 5.38
N HIS A 309 -16.24 -19.28 6.30
CA HIS A 309 -16.93 -18.00 6.11
C HIS A 309 -15.97 -16.80 6.01
N VAL A 310 -14.82 -16.83 6.69
CA VAL A 310 -13.76 -15.81 6.54
C VAL A 310 -13.15 -15.90 5.15
N ILE A 311 -12.84 -17.13 4.70
CA ILE A 311 -12.26 -17.39 3.37
C ILE A 311 -13.21 -16.95 2.27
N VAL A 312 -14.49 -17.32 2.34
CA VAL A 312 -15.51 -16.93 1.35
C VAL A 312 -15.63 -15.41 1.27
N LYS A 313 -15.75 -14.72 2.43
CA LYS A 313 -15.82 -13.26 2.45
C LYS A 313 -14.55 -12.59 1.91
N TYR A 314 -13.38 -13.15 2.22
CA TYR A 314 -12.12 -12.72 1.64
C TYR A 314 -12.12 -12.85 0.11
N ILE A 315 -12.52 -13.99 -0.42
CA ILE A 315 -12.61 -14.22 -1.88
C ILE A 315 -13.60 -13.24 -2.53
N LEU A 316 -14.78 -13.05 -1.92
CA LEU A 316 -15.77 -12.08 -2.40
C LEU A 316 -15.20 -10.65 -2.47
N GLY A 317 -14.41 -10.26 -1.48
CA GLY A 317 -13.72 -8.96 -1.50
C GLY A 317 -12.65 -8.85 -2.59
N ALA A 318 -11.90 -9.92 -2.82
CA ALA A 318 -10.83 -9.96 -3.82
C ALA A 318 -11.36 -10.00 -5.27
N LEU A 319 -12.63 -10.35 -5.47
CA LEU A 319 -13.21 -10.62 -6.79
C LEU A 319 -12.98 -9.48 -7.79
N VAL A 320 -13.34 -8.24 -7.45
CA VAL A 320 -13.22 -7.09 -8.37
C VAL A 320 -11.77 -6.83 -8.82
N PRO A 321 -10.81 -6.58 -7.91
CA PRO A 321 -9.44 -6.29 -8.34
C PRO A 321 -8.78 -7.49 -9.03
N VAL A 322 -9.08 -8.73 -8.62
CA VAL A 322 -8.51 -9.93 -9.25
C VAL A 322 -9.06 -10.13 -10.65
N LEU A 323 -10.36 -9.94 -10.89
CA LEU A 323 -10.93 -10.03 -12.24
C LEU A 323 -10.33 -8.98 -13.17
N ILE A 324 -10.06 -7.77 -12.67
CA ILE A 324 -9.37 -6.73 -13.43
C ILE A 324 -7.95 -7.15 -13.81
N VAL A 325 -7.18 -7.68 -12.85
CA VAL A 325 -5.82 -8.18 -13.10
C VAL A 325 -5.85 -9.33 -14.11
N ILE A 326 -6.77 -10.29 -13.97
CA ILE A 326 -6.92 -11.42 -14.88
C ILE A 326 -7.25 -10.93 -16.28
N HIS A 327 -8.26 -10.06 -16.43
CA HIS A 327 -8.63 -9.49 -17.71
C HIS A 327 -7.44 -8.78 -18.36
N PHE A 328 -6.75 -7.90 -17.62
CA PHE A 328 -5.57 -7.21 -18.10
C PHE A 328 -4.46 -8.17 -18.55
N LYS A 329 -4.13 -9.17 -17.71
CA LYS A 329 -3.04 -10.12 -17.99
C LYS A 329 -3.32 -11.04 -19.17
N ILE A 330 -4.58 -11.41 -19.40
CA ILE A 330 -4.96 -12.33 -20.48
C ILE A 330 -5.17 -11.59 -21.80
N THR A 331 -5.75 -10.38 -21.75
CA THR A 331 -6.23 -9.71 -22.98
C THR A 331 -5.28 -8.64 -23.52
N LEU A 332 -4.43 -8.05 -22.67
CA LEU A 332 -3.64 -6.87 -23.03
C LEU A 332 -2.14 -7.04 -22.75
N ALA A 333 -1.78 -7.59 -21.59
CA ALA A 333 -0.39 -7.66 -21.18
C ALA A 333 0.41 -8.58 -22.11
N PRO A 334 1.52 -8.11 -22.71
CA PRO A 334 2.44 -9.00 -23.39
C PRO A 334 3.10 -9.97 -22.39
N PRO A 335 3.66 -11.09 -22.86
CA PRO A 335 4.42 -12.01 -22.01
C PRO A 335 5.52 -11.26 -21.24
N ASN A 336 5.65 -11.59 -19.95
CA ASN A 336 6.68 -11.01 -19.10
C ASN A 336 8.08 -11.41 -19.61
N ASP A 337 9.04 -10.49 -19.54
CA ASP A 337 10.43 -10.63 -19.96
C ASP A 337 11.17 -11.80 -19.28
N LEU A 338 10.72 -12.20 -18.08
CA LEU A 338 11.26 -13.34 -17.35
C LEU A 338 10.70 -14.69 -17.83
N VAL A 339 9.59 -14.70 -18.57
CA VAL A 339 8.91 -15.93 -19.03
C VAL A 339 8.91 -15.97 -20.55
N HIS A 340 10.08 -16.23 -21.13
CA HIS A 340 10.19 -16.60 -22.55
C HIS A 340 10.07 -18.12 -22.69
N SER A 341 9.19 -18.57 -23.60
CA SER A 341 9.08 -19.96 -24.04
C SER A 341 10.40 -20.40 -24.68
N ASN A 342 10.99 -21.51 -24.20
CA ASN A 342 12.27 -22.16 -24.59
C ASN A 342 13.45 -22.04 -23.61
N ARG A 343 13.23 -21.64 -22.35
CA ARG A 343 14.30 -21.46 -21.34
C ARG A 343 14.57 -22.65 -20.41
N GLY A 344 13.99 -23.84 -20.66
CA GLY A 344 14.03 -24.97 -19.72
C GLY A 344 15.45 -25.40 -19.32
N GLU A 345 16.32 -25.63 -20.30
CA GLU A 345 17.72 -26.03 -20.05
C GLU A 345 18.55 -24.90 -19.42
N ASP A 346 18.27 -23.65 -19.78
CA ASP A 346 18.98 -22.48 -19.25
C ASP A 346 18.62 -22.21 -17.78
N ILE A 347 17.37 -22.43 -17.39
CA ILE A 347 16.93 -22.29 -15.99
C ILE A 347 17.65 -23.31 -15.10
N LEU A 348 17.79 -24.56 -15.54
CA LEU A 348 18.53 -25.58 -14.78
C LEU A 348 19.99 -25.19 -14.60
N LYS A 349 20.65 -24.65 -15.63
CA LYS A 349 22.02 -24.13 -15.52
C LYS A 349 22.11 -22.97 -14.53
N MET A 350 21.14 -22.04 -14.56
CA MET A 350 21.09 -20.92 -13.61
C MET A 350 20.90 -21.39 -12.16
N ILE A 351 20.03 -22.37 -11.93
CA ILE A 351 19.81 -22.96 -10.60
C ILE A 351 21.01 -23.77 -10.12
N ALA A 352 21.74 -24.42 -11.03
CA ALA A 352 22.91 -25.22 -10.67
C ALA A 352 24.16 -24.38 -10.37
N ASP A 353 24.16 -23.07 -10.67
CA ASP A 353 25.32 -22.19 -10.48
C ASP A 353 25.42 -21.66 -9.04
N PRO A 354 26.39 -22.13 -8.23
CA PRO A 354 26.55 -21.70 -6.83
C PRO A 354 26.94 -20.23 -6.70
N ALA A 355 27.60 -19.64 -7.71
CA ALA A 355 28.04 -18.26 -7.67
C ALA A 355 26.85 -17.29 -7.63
N ARG A 356 25.72 -17.66 -8.26
CA ARG A 356 24.48 -16.88 -8.23
C ARG A 356 23.91 -16.80 -6.82
N TYR A 357 23.86 -17.90 -6.08
CA TYR A 357 23.40 -17.90 -4.69
C TYR A 357 24.25 -16.98 -3.81
N LEU A 358 25.58 -17.09 -3.93
CA LEU A 358 26.50 -16.26 -3.15
C LEU A 358 26.31 -14.77 -3.48
N LEU A 359 26.15 -14.43 -4.77
CA LEU A 359 25.94 -13.06 -5.20
C LEU A 359 24.60 -12.49 -4.69
N ILE A 360 23.52 -13.27 -4.77
CA ILE A 360 22.21 -12.86 -4.25
C ILE A 360 22.30 -12.65 -2.74
N VAL A 361 22.83 -13.61 -1.98
CA VAL A 361 22.98 -13.48 -0.52
C VAL A 361 23.83 -12.27 -0.17
N LYS A 362 24.95 -12.04 -0.87
CA LYS A 362 25.80 -10.86 -0.68
C LYS A 362 25.01 -9.57 -0.84
N HIS A 363 24.25 -9.42 -1.92
CA HIS A 363 23.43 -8.23 -2.17
C HIS A 363 22.33 -8.07 -1.11
N PHE A 364 21.61 -9.14 -0.76
CA PHE A 364 20.60 -9.10 0.31
C PHE A 364 21.19 -8.62 1.64
N VAL A 365 22.37 -9.13 2.03
CA VAL A 365 23.03 -8.70 3.26
C VAL A 365 23.49 -7.25 3.19
N ILE A 366 24.19 -6.86 2.12
CA ILE A 366 24.72 -5.50 1.96
C ILE A 366 23.57 -4.49 1.90
N THR A 367 22.59 -4.68 1.03
CA THR A 367 21.44 -3.77 0.90
C THR A 367 20.64 -3.68 2.20
N SER A 368 20.42 -4.81 2.89
CA SER A 368 19.71 -4.80 4.18
C SER A 368 20.51 -4.07 5.26
N ALA A 369 21.83 -4.27 5.33
CA ALA A 369 22.69 -3.60 6.30
C ALA A 369 22.87 -2.11 6.00
N SER A 370 22.94 -1.71 4.73
CA SER A 370 23.12 -0.32 4.33
C SER A 370 21.85 0.51 4.48
N TYR A 371 20.69 -0.05 4.15
CA TYR A 371 19.44 0.73 4.03
C TYR A 371 18.34 0.31 4.99
N TYR A 372 18.32 -0.94 5.46
CA TYR A 372 17.23 -1.51 6.25
C TYR A 372 17.69 -2.03 7.61
N TRP A 373 18.82 -1.52 8.12
CA TRP A 373 19.46 -1.97 9.37
C TRP A 373 18.54 -1.88 10.59
N ILE A 374 17.60 -0.94 10.60
CA ILE A 374 16.63 -0.80 11.69
C ILE A 374 15.76 -2.05 11.85
N LEU A 375 15.47 -2.78 10.76
CA LEU A 375 14.77 -4.06 10.85
C LEU A 375 15.61 -5.11 11.59
N PHE A 376 16.93 -5.12 11.39
CA PHE A 376 17.83 -6.01 12.11
C PHE A 376 17.86 -5.69 13.60
N VAL A 377 17.93 -4.40 13.97
CA VAL A 377 17.87 -3.98 15.38
C VAL A 377 16.55 -4.38 16.04
N LEU A 378 15.43 -4.14 15.37
CA LEU A 378 14.12 -4.54 15.89
C LEU A 378 13.96 -6.06 15.99
N PHE A 379 14.51 -6.81 15.02
CA PHE A 379 14.51 -8.27 15.03
C PHE A 379 15.38 -8.81 16.19
N LEU A 380 16.57 -8.27 16.41
CA LEU A 380 17.41 -8.63 17.55
C LEU A 380 16.70 -8.33 18.88
N ALA A 381 16.03 -7.19 19.00
CA ALA A 381 15.24 -6.87 20.19
C ALA A 381 14.15 -7.94 20.44
N LEU A 382 13.46 -8.40 19.39
CA LEU A 382 12.47 -9.48 19.50
C LEU A 382 13.07 -10.82 19.97
N LEU A 383 14.27 -11.15 19.49
CA LEU A 383 15.01 -12.35 19.90
C LEU A 383 15.46 -12.26 21.37
N MET A 384 16.00 -11.12 21.79
CA MET A 384 16.41 -10.88 23.19
C MET A 384 15.22 -10.99 24.15
N HIS A 385 14.03 -10.61 23.70
CA HIS A 385 12.78 -10.77 24.46
C HIS A 385 12.18 -12.19 24.38
N LYS A 386 12.87 -13.16 23.75
CA LYS A 386 12.43 -14.55 23.55
C LYS A 386 11.01 -14.65 22.98
N THR A 387 10.65 -13.72 22.10
CA THR A 387 9.31 -13.72 21.52
C THR A 387 9.20 -14.79 20.44
N ALA A 388 8.25 -15.71 20.62
CA ALA A 388 7.89 -16.62 19.52
C ALA A 388 7.29 -15.77 18.38
N PHE A 389 8.05 -15.65 17.29
CA PHE A 389 7.66 -14.98 16.05
C PHE A 389 7.72 -15.93 14.85
N SER A 390 8.56 -16.97 14.95
CA SER A 390 8.56 -18.13 14.06
C SER A 390 7.19 -18.81 14.10
N ASN A 391 6.68 -19.19 12.93
CA ASN A 391 5.36 -19.80 12.70
C ASN A 391 4.15 -18.86 12.81
N SER A 392 4.33 -17.55 12.98
CA SER A 392 3.22 -16.61 12.86
C SER A 392 2.81 -16.39 11.39
N PHE A 393 1.53 -16.13 11.13
CA PHE A 393 1.04 -15.79 9.78
C PHE A 393 1.89 -14.71 9.11
N PRO A 394 2.21 -13.56 9.74
CA PRO A 394 2.99 -12.52 9.09
C PRO A 394 4.42 -12.94 8.76
N PHE A 395 5.05 -13.73 9.64
CA PHE A 395 6.39 -14.25 9.39
C PHE A 395 6.42 -15.16 8.16
N ILE A 396 5.47 -16.10 8.06
CA ILE A 396 5.38 -17.02 6.92
C ILE A 396 5.16 -16.25 5.62
N VAL A 397 4.24 -15.29 5.59
CA VAL A 397 4.00 -14.47 4.38
C VAL A 397 5.26 -13.71 3.97
N ILE A 398 5.93 -13.01 4.89
CA ILE A 398 7.14 -12.23 4.59
C ILE A 398 8.26 -13.14 4.10
N SER A 399 8.50 -14.28 4.77
CA SER A 399 9.53 -15.24 4.38
C SER A 399 9.27 -15.80 2.98
N LEU A 400 8.04 -16.19 2.68
CA LEU A 400 7.69 -16.72 1.35
C LEU A 400 7.84 -15.66 0.25
N ILE A 401 7.52 -14.39 0.52
CA ILE A 401 7.74 -13.31 -0.47
C ILE A 401 9.23 -13.11 -0.73
N LEU A 402 10.06 -13.08 0.33
CA LEU A 402 11.51 -12.98 0.19
C LEU A 402 12.09 -14.18 -0.58
N CYS A 403 11.57 -15.40 -0.32
CA CYS A 403 11.91 -16.57 -1.12
C CYS A 403 11.49 -16.40 -2.59
N GLY A 404 10.31 -15.86 -2.86
CA GLY A 404 9.87 -15.56 -4.23
C GLY A 404 10.79 -14.57 -4.94
N TYR A 405 11.19 -13.48 -4.28
CA TYR A 405 12.18 -12.54 -4.82
C TYR A 405 13.53 -13.22 -5.08
N PHE A 406 14.00 -14.05 -4.14
CA PHE A 406 15.22 -14.82 -4.30
C PHE A 406 15.17 -15.72 -5.55
N VAL A 407 14.06 -16.45 -5.74
CA VAL A 407 13.87 -17.33 -6.91
C VAL A 407 13.88 -16.52 -8.21
N ILE A 408 13.23 -15.35 -8.25
CA ILE A 408 13.23 -14.47 -9.43
C ILE A 408 14.67 -14.08 -9.83
N TYR A 409 15.50 -13.69 -8.85
CA TYR A 409 16.91 -13.39 -9.12
C TYR A 409 17.71 -14.64 -9.48
N LEU A 410 17.43 -15.77 -8.86
CA LEU A 410 18.12 -17.02 -9.21
C LEU A 410 17.88 -17.37 -10.68
N THR A 411 16.66 -17.19 -11.18
CA THR A 411 16.25 -17.55 -12.55
C THR A 411 16.30 -16.39 -13.56
N THR A 412 16.84 -15.22 -13.18
CA THR A 412 16.85 -14.05 -14.08
C THR A 412 17.74 -14.28 -15.31
N PRO A 413 17.27 -13.94 -16.54
CA PRO A 413 18.10 -13.96 -17.74
C PRO A 413 19.06 -12.77 -17.82
N ASN A 414 18.70 -11.65 -17.16
CA ASN A 414 19.53 -10.44 -17.12
C ASN A 414 20.82 -10.68 -16.34
N ASP A 415 21.81 -9.80 -16.54
CA ASP A 415 23.00 -9.77 -15.69
C ASP A 415 22.57 -9.65 -14.22
N LEU A 416 22.97 -10.65 -13.43
CA LEU A 416 22.47 -10.81 -12.06
C LEU A 416 22.91 -9.64 -11.17
N ASN A 417 24.14 -9.15 -11.34
CA ASN A 417 24.68 -8.07 -10.53
C ASN A 417 23.97 -6.75 -10.82
N TRP A 418 23.76 -6.43 -12.10
CA TRP A 418 22.96 -5.29 -12.54
C TRP A 418 21.51 -5.38 -12.06
N HIS A 419 20.87 -6.54 -12.23
CA HIS A 419 19.46 -6.72 -11.86
C HIS A 419 19.27 -6.54 -10.34
N LEU A 420 20.14 -7.12 -9.52
CA LEU A 420 20.16 -6.90 -8.07
C LEU A 420 20.37 -5.41 -7.72
N GLY A 421 21.39 -4.78 -8.32
CA GLY A 421 21.71 -3.37 -8.06
C GLY A 421 20.62 -2.38 -8.46
N ALA A 422 19.80 -2.70 -9.46
CA ALA A 422 18.75 -1.82 -9.97
C ALA A 422 17.38 -1.98 -9.26
N SER A 423 17.17 -3.07 -8.51
CA SER A 423 15.81 -3.42 -8.04
C SER A 423 15.71 -3.91 -6.60
N LEU A 424 16.77 -4.46 -6.00
CA LEU A 424 16.66 -5.14 -4.71
C LEU A 424 16.24 -4.21 -3.57
N ASP A 425 16.76 -2.98 -3.55
CA ASP A 425 16.38 -1.96 -2.59
C ASP A 425 14.88 -1.66 -2.66
N ARG A 426 14.30 -1.57 -3.85
CA ARG A 426 12.86 -1.35 -4.07
C ARG A 426 12.01 -2.57 -3.68
N LEU A 427 12.50 -3.78 -3.93
CA LEU A 427 11.81 -5.00 -3.47
C LEU A 427 11.72 -5.08 -1.95
N LEU A 428 12.78 -4.70 -1.24
CA LEU A 428 12.77 -4.62 0.22
C LEU A 428 11.87 -3.49 0.74
N HIS A 429 11.77 -2.37 0.02
CA HIS A 429 10.86 -1.26 0.34
C HIS A 429 9.39 -1.69 0.40
N HIS A 430 8.96 -2.64 -0.45
CA HIS A 430 7.60 -3.20 -0.42
C HIS A 430 7.23 -3.78 0.95
N LEU A 431 8.18 -4.42 1.62
CA LEU A 431 7.97 -5.11 2.89
C LEU A 431 8.32 -4.24 4.10
N PHE A 432 9.17 -3.23 3.91
CA PHE A 432 9.75 -2.43 4.99
C PHE A 432 8.69 -1.83 5.94
N PRO A 433 7.64 -1.12 5.48
CA PRO A 433 6.64 -0.57 6.41
C PRO A 433 5.87 -1.64 7.19
N SER A 434 5.59 -2.77 6.55
CA SER A 434 4.91 -3.90 7.19
C SER A 434 5.78 -4.54 8.27
N CYS A 435 7.07 -4.74 8.01
CA CYS A 435 8.02 -5.24 9.00
C CYS A 435 8.14 -4.30 10.20
N ILE A 436 8.26 -2.98 9.97
CA ILE A 436 8.28 -1.97 11.04
C ILE A 436 7.01 -2.08 11.90
N TYR A 437 5.83 -2.08 11.27
CA TYR A 437 4.56 -2.22 11.98
C TYR A 437 4.51 -3.51 12.83
N LEU A 438 4.83 -4.65 12.23
CA LEU A 438 4.75 -5.96 12.88
C LEU A 438 5.73 -6.07 14.06
N PHE A 439 6.96 -5.59 13.89
CA PHE A 439 7.97 -5.63 14.94
C PHE A 439 7.63 -4.69 16.10
N LEU A 440 7.28 -3.43 15.82
CA LEU A 440 6.89 -2.48 16.86
C LEU A 440 5.61 -2.95 17.58
N PHE A 441 4.66 -3.54 16.85
CA PHE A 441 3.49 -4.14 17.47
C PHE A 441 3.87 -5.33 18.36
N ARG A 442 4.79 -6.20 17.94
CA ARG A 442 5.16 -7.36 18.76
C ARG A 442 5.95 -6.93 20.01
N LEU A 443 6.92 -6.03 19.87
CA LEU A 443 7.70 -5.51 21.01
C LEU A 443 6.81 -4.85 22.06
N SER A 444 5.86 -4.01 21.62
CA SER A 444 4.90 -3.34 22.53
C SER A 444 3.94 -4.30 23.24
N SER A 445 3.75 -5.52 22.73
CA SER A 445 2.98 -6.54 23.47
C SER A 445 3.76 -7.16 24.63
N VAL A 446 5.09 -7.25 24.51
CA VAL A 446 5.97 -7.80 25.58
C VAL A 446 6.13 -6.81 26.73
N SER A 447 6.34 -5.52 26.41
CA SER A 447 6.52 -4.47 27.43
C SER A 447 5.33 -4.37 28.37
N ASN A 448 4.11 -4.45 27.83
CA ASN A 448 2.88 -4.37 28.62
C ASN A 448 2.68 -5.58 29.54
N ILE A 449 3.10 -6.78 29.13
CA ILE A 449 3.03 -7.99 29.96
C ILE A 449 3.98 -7.87 31.17
N ARG A 450 5.21 -7.36 30.96
CA ARG A 450 6.17 -7.15 32.06
C ARG A 450 5.69 -6.08 33.04
N GLN A 451 5.07 -5.00 32.55
CA GLN A 451 4.51 -3.97 33.43
C GLN A 451 3.32 -4.49 34.24
N ALA A 452 2.49 -5.37 33.66
CA ALA A 452 1.41 -6.04 34.38
C ALA A 452 1.91 -7.04 35.43
N LEU A 453 3.00 -7.76 35.15
CA LEU A 453 3.59 -8.75 36.07
C LEU A 453 4.51 -8.12 37.13
N GLY A 454 5.11 -6.96 36.86
CA GLY A 454 5.96 -6.21 37.80
C GLY A 454 5.18 -5.21 38.68
N GLY A 455 3.88 -5.01 38.43
CA GLY A 455 3.00 -4.13 39.21
C GLY A 455 2.30 -4.82 40.39
N SER A 456 2.55 -6.11 40.61
CA SER A 456 2.13 -6.82 41.82
C SER A 456 3.34 -7.00 42.75
N GLU A 457 3.69 -5.96 43.49
CA GLU A 457 4.46 -6.19 44.72
C GLU A 457 3.62 -7.06 45.67
N PRO A 458 4.21 -8.08 46.31
CA PRO A 458 3.54 -8.75 47.40
C PRO A 458 3.34 -7.72 48.50
N ARG A 459 2.10 -7.53 48.96
CA ARG A 459 1.83 -6.88 50.24
C ARG A 459 2.54 -7.73 51.32
N THR A 460 3.79 -7.40 51.63
CA THR A 460 4.44 -7.79 52.87
C THR A 460 3.76 -7.01 53.98
N GLY A 461 2.61 -7.53 54.42
CA GLY A 461 1.95 -7.08 55.65
C GLY A 461 2.79 -7.50 56.84
N PHE A 462 3.81 -6.70 57.17
CA PHE A 462 4.24 -6.55 58.55
C PHE A 462 3.16 -5.77 59.29
N ALA A 463 2.33 -6.47 60.05
CA ALA A 463 1.56 -5.87 61.13
C ALA A 463 2.07 -6.48 62.44
N ASN A 464 2.90 -5.70 63.12
CA ASN A 464 3.10 -5.80 64.56
C ASN A 464 1.73 -5.68 65.24
N ALA A 465 1.39 -6.64 66.09
CA ALA A 465 0.39 -6.46 67.13
C ALA A 465 0.91 -7.16 68.40
N ASP A 466 1.69 -6.40 69.14
CA ASP A 466 1.91 -6.60 70.57
C ASP A 466 0.75 -5.90 71.30
N ARG A 467 0.05 -6.61 72.21
CA ARG A 467 -0.47 -6.16 73.52
C ARG A 467 -1.74 -6.91 73.98
N SER A 468 -1.56 -7.61 75.11
CA SER A 468 -2.47 -7.74 76.27
C SER A 468 -3.92 -8.15 76.04
N THR A 469 -4.26 -9.41 76.34
CA THR A 469 -4.94 -9.83 77.59
C THR A 469 -5.06 -11.35 77.61
#